data_AF-A0A6V8CXK5-F1
#
_entry.id   AF-A0A6V8CXK5-F1
#
_cell.length_a   1.000
_cell.length_b   1.000
_cell.length_c   1.000
_cell.angle_alpha   90.00
_cell.angle_beta   90.00
_cell.angle_gamma   90.00
#
_symmetry.space_group_name_H-M   'P 1'
#
loop_
_entity.id
_entity.type
_entity.pdbx_description
1 polymer ?
#
loop_
_entity_poly.entity_id
_entity_poly.type
_entity_poly.pdbx_seq_one_letter_code
_entity_poly.pdbx_strand_id
1 'polypeptide(L)'
;MQRTVAILVVIVMLSPYIGCLSEDENQESEIYGCNDSTALNYNLNATNDDGSCYYVIEENQDQNNVLTGCTNPKARNFIANATEDDGNCDLSMNVILMIGDGMGWEMVRAAAIYSQINSGTQGDLLTDFYTSGKGNGLAMQELSGFQIATTYSTTVDGSKKNSLRVDTGSNTPTASEDYRDIEFDPRANLVRYDPDLGGASPWDSRYYHNDDSTSFDPLYITYDYPDSAQTATTLMTGVKTFYNAVGVDLNERANPSLGDIASGKGMCVGISSNVPITHATPASAFAKINSRYRFHDGSISNSMVGDDVLSWYDNSDGINILLGTGNPNSHVSDFYVPSSYLDEFTSNSNNTLLLNSPNSADTLHSVTSAYDSASDGKILGLYGGIGQANLPYSGANGSYDQTGWGLNLKNGPPSDISRDYGPLTKEEYILKERDENPTLAEMSASMLEACGDDE
;
A
#
# COMPACT_ATOMS: atom_id res chain seq x y z
N MET A 1 1.11 -4.92 -26.91
CA MET A 1 0.35 -3.67 -26.64
C MET A 1 0.76 -3.33 -25.23
N GLN A 2 1.80 -2.51 -25.09
CA GLN A 2 2.58 -2.34 -23.85
C GLN A 2 1.72 -1.80 -22.72
N ARG A 3 1.85 -2.42 -21.55
CA ARG A 3 1.03 -2.14 -20.37
C ARG A 3 1.89 -1.46 -19.32
N THR A 4 1.41 -0.34 -18.81
CA THR A 4 2.08 0.41 -17.73
C THR A 4 1.73 -0.23 -16.37
N VAL A 5 2.49 -0.01 -15.29
CA VAL A 5 2.25 -0.68 -13.98
C VAL A 5 1.51 0.21 -12.98
N ALA A 6 0.53 -0.32 -12.25
CA ALA A 6 0.00 0.31 -11.04
C ALA A 6 0.10 -0.65 -9.86
N ILE A 7 0.87 -0.28 -8.84
CA ILE A 7 1.07 -1.08 -7.63
C ILE A 7 0.56 -0.33 -6.42
N LEU A 8 -0.35 -0.98 -5.70
CA LEU A 8 -0.79 -0.53 -4.39
C LEU A 8 -0.11 -1.39 -3.32
N VAL A 9 0.72 -0.75 -2.50
CA VAL A 9 1.27 -1.34 -1.28
C VAL A 9 0.51 -0.80 -0.09
N VAL A 10 -0.14 -1.66 0.67
CA VAL A 10 -0.80 -1.30 1.92
C VAL A 10 0.04 -1.79 3.10
N ILE A 11 0.55 -0.83 3.86
CA ILE A 11 1.22 -1.01 5.13
C ILE A 11 0.23 -0.68 6.26
N VAL A 12 0.14 -1.50 7.30
CA VAL A 12 -0.41 -1.08 8.59
C VAL A 12 0.76 -1.01 9.56
N MET A 13 1.17 0.20 9.93
CA MET A 13 2.20 0.43 10.95
C MET A 13 1.49 0.62 12.30
N LEU A 14 1.88 -0.16 13.31
CA LEU A 14 1.45 0.07 14.68
C LEU A 14 2.61 0.68 15.47
N SER A 15 2.29 1.72 16.25
CA SER A 15 3.19 2.56 17.04
C SER A 15 4.30 1.80 17.78
N PRO A 16 5.52 2.36 17.84
CA PRO A 16 6.70 1.66 18.35
C PRO A 16 6.72 1.59 19.89
N TYR A 17 6.89 0.38 20.42
CA TYR A 17 7.71 0.18 21.61
C TYR A 17 9.03 -0.47 21.16
N ILE A 18 10.11 0.29 21.34
CA ILE A 18 11.47 0.07 20.84
C ILE A 18 12.16 -1.12 21.53
N GLY A 19 12.97 -1.83 20.75
CA GLY A 19 14.19 -2.53 21.16
C GLY A 19 15.07 -2.63 19.92
N CYS A 20 16.15 -3.40 19.89
CA CYS A 20 17.20 -3.32 18.84
C CYS A 20 17.55 -4.71 18.32
N LEU A 21 18.16 -4.82 17.12
CA LEU A 21 19.20 -5.82 16.86
C LEU A 21 20.28 -5.22 15.93
N SER A 22 21.49 -5.19 16.46
CA SER A 22 22.75 -5.23 15.71
C SER A 22 23.13 -6.68 15.44
N GLU A 23 23.74 -6.97 14.30
CA GLU A 23 25.08 -7.58 14.26
C GLU A 23 25.62 -7.54 12.81
N ASP A 24 26.88 -7.13 12.71
CA ASP A 24 27.66 -7.05 11.48
C ASP A 24 27.95 -8.45 10.94
N GLU A 25 27.58 -8.71 9.69
CA GLU A 25 28.31 -9.66 8.86
C GLU A 25 28.89 -8.93 7.66
N ASN A 26 30.22 -8.97 7.61
CA ASN A 26 31.08 -8.40 6.60
C ASN A 26 30.92 -9.22 5.31
N GLN A 27 29.98 -8.83 4.45
CA GLN A 27 29.84 -9.38 3.12
C GLN A 27 30.50 -8.42 2.12
N GLU A 28 31.59 -8.87 1.49
CA GLU A 28 32.15 -8.17 0.32
C GLU A 28 31.03 -8.00 -0.71
N SER A 29 30.65 -6.74 -0.96
CA SER A 29 29.64 -6.39 -1.96
C SER A 29 30.14 -6.79 -3.35
N GLU A 30 29.40 -7.66 -4.03
CA GLU A 30 29.58 -7.83 -5.47
C GLU A 30 29.20 -6.50 -6.15
N ILE A 31 30.16 -5.89 -6.84
CA ILE A 31 29.94 -4.65 -7.59
C ILE A 31 29.68 -5.06 -9.04
N TYR A 32 28.43 -4.89 -9.48
CA TYR A 32 28.02 -5.15 -10.85
C TYR A 32 28.36 -3.94 -11.75
N GLY A 33 28.91 -4.21 -12.94
CA GLY A 33 29.20 -3.20 -13.95
C GLY A 33 30.12 -3.71 -15.04
N CYS A 34 30.23 -2.96 -16.14
CA CYS A 34 31.05 -3.37 -17.29
C CYS A 34 32.53 -3.62 -16.91
N ASN A 35 33.01 -4.84 -17.13
CA ASN A 35 34.39 -5.25 -16.84
C ASN A 35 35.35 -5.13 -18.05
N ASP A 36 34.83 -4.72 -19.22
CA ASP A 36 35.64 -4.53 -20.42
C ASP A 36 36.27 -3.14 -20.43
N SER A 37 37.59 -3.08 -20.25
CA SER A 37 38.39 -1.85 -20.31
C SER A 37 38.32 -1.06 -21.61
N THR A 38 37.76 -1.64 -22.68
CA THR A 38 37.56 -1.00 -23.98
C THR A 38 36.16 -0.38 -24.16
N ALA A 39 35.24 -0.65 -23.23
CA ALA A 39 33.91 -0.02 -23.20
C ALA A 39 33.96 1.38 -22.59
N LEU A 40 33.04 2.24 -23.00
CA LEU A 40 32.96 3.63 -22.53
C LEU A 40 32.50 3.75 -21.07
N ASN A 41 31.75 2.78 -20.58
CA ASN A 41 31.28 2.68 -19.20
C ASN A 41 32.03 1.64 -18.37
N TYR A 42 33.27 1.34 -18.73
CA TYR A 42 34.14 0.48 -17.95
C TYR A 42 34.19 0.92 -16.48
N ASN A 43 33.85 0.02 -15.57
CA ASN A 43 33.94 0.24 -14.13
C ASN A 43 35.08 -0.59 -13.55
N LEU A 44 36.16 0.08 -13.16
CA LEU A 44 37.34 -0.57 -12.56
C LEU A 44 37.04 -1.30 -11.25
N ASN A 45 35.96 -0.94 -10.56
CA ASN A 45 35.57 -1.56 -9.30
C ASN A 45 34.57 -2.72 -9.49
N ALA A 46 34.12 -3.00 -10.72
CA ALA A 46 33.19 -4.09 -10.97
C ALA A 46 33.87 -5.46 -10.76
N THR A 47 33.25 -6.32 -9.97
CA THR A 47 33.68 -7.70 -9.71
C THR A 47 32.95 -8.69 -10.62
N ASN A 48 31.74 -8.36 -11.07
CA ASN A 48 30.92 -9.16 -11.98
C ASN A 48 30.40 -8.29 -13.15
N ASP A 49 30.49 -8.81 -14.38
CA ASP A 49 29.93 -8.16 -15.57
C ASP A 49 28.41 -8.32 -15.61
N ASP A 50 27.69 -7.20 -15.69
CA ASP A 50 26.24 -7.16 -15.79
C ASP A 50 25.74 -7.06 -17.24
N GLY A 51 26.65 -7.13 -18.22
CA GLY A 51 26.33 -7.02 -19.64
C GLY A 51 26.04 -5.58 -20.09
N SER A 52 26.28 -4.57 -19.25
CA SER A 52 26.01 -3.16 -19.56
C SER A 52 27.04 -2.50 -20.47
N CYS A 53 28.10 -3.19 -20.92
CA CYS A 53 29.18 -2.62 -21.72
C CYS A 53 28.67 -2.00 -23.04
N TYR A 54 28.98 -0.72 -23.28
CA TYR A 54 28.75 -0.08 -24.58
C TYR A 54 30.02 0.53 -25.17
N TYR A 55 30.13 0.45 -26.50
CA TYR A 55 31.32 0.82 -27.26
C TYR A 55 31.02 1.94 -28.24
N VAL A 56 32.04 2.70 -28.62
CA VAL A 56 31.94 3.66 -29.71
C VAL A 56 31.85 2.87 -31.02
N ILE A 57 30.71 2.93 -31.70
CA ILE A 57 30.63 2.57 -33.11
C ILE A 57 31.23 3.74 -33.91
N GLU A 58 32.39 3.53 -34.53
CA GLU A 58 32.95 4.48 -35.49
C GLU A 58 32.06 4.46 -36.74
N GLU A 59 31.12 5.41 -36.82
CA GLU A 59 30.22 5.54 -37.96
C GLU A 59 30.92 6.16 -39.17
N ASN A 60 30.79 5.47 -40.31
CA ASN A 60 31.06 6.04 -41.62
C ASN A 60 30.16 7.26 -41.84
N GLN A 61 30.80 8.37 -42.22
CA GLN A 61 30.17 9.64 -42.55
C GLN A 61 29.28 9.49 -43.81
N ASP A 62 27.98 9.33 -43.62
CA ASP A 62 26.98 9.71 -44.63
C ASP A 62 26.02 10.73 -44.02
N GLN A 63 26.19 12.00 -44.42
CA GLN A 63 25.47 13.16 -43.91
C GLN A 63 24.06 13.25 -44.49
N ASN A 64 23.18 12.31 -44.17
CA ASN A 64 21.72 12.48 -44.28
C ASN A 64 20.90 11.39 -43.55
N ASN A 65 21.48 10.70 -42.57
CA ASN A 65 20.74 9.69 -41.81
C ASN A 65 19.99 10.35 -40.63
N VAL A 66 18.81 10.90 -40.90
CA VAL A 66 17.86 11.24 -39.83
C VAL A 66 17.38 9.93 -39.23
N LEU A 67 18.05 9.50 -38.17
CA LEU A 67 17.58 8.36 -37.39
C LEU A 67 16.40 8.84 -36.53
N THR A 68 15.20 8.49 -36.97
CA THR A 68 13.97 8.77 -36.23
C THR A 68 13.74 7.67 -35.19
N GLY A 69 13.48 8.06 -33.95
CA GLY A 69 13.26 7.14 -32.83
C GLY A 69 13.10 7.90 -31.51
N CYS A 70 12.74 7.21 -30.44
CA CYS A 70 12.52 7.91 -29.17
C CYS A 70 13.81 8.59 -28.67
N THR A 71 13.76 9.91 -28.50
CA THR A 71 14.87 10.74 -28.02
C THR A 71 14.86 10.98 -26.51
N ASN A 72 13.84 10.48 -25.80
CA ASN A 72 13.73 10.66 -24.35
C ASN A 72 14.55 9.60 -23.61
N PRO A 73 15.60 9.97 -22.86
CA PRO A 73 16.46 9.01 -22.14
C PRO A 73 15.74 8.28 -21.00
N LYS A 74 14.51 8.66 -20.66
CA LYS A 74 13.67 7.97 -19.67
C LYS A 74 12.72 6.95 -20.28
N ALA A 75 12.69 6.81 -21.60
CA ALA A 75 11.84 5.84 -22.27
C ALA A 75 12.57 4.49 -22.44
N ARG A 76 11.82 3.40 -22.35
CA ARG A 76 12.34 2.03 -22.56
C ARG A 76 12.90 1.83 -23.98
N ASN A 77 12.30 2.47 -24.98
CA ASN A 77 12.72 2.40 -26.37
C ASN A 77 13.63 3.57 -26.80
N PHE A 78 14.35 4.18 -25.85
CA PHE A 78 15.29 5.26 -26.13
C PHE A 78 16.38 4.82 -27.12
N ILE A 79 16.59 5.61 -28.17
CA ILE A 79 17.64 5.39 -29.16
C ILE A 79 18.65 6.52 -29.02
N ALA A 80 19.83 6.20 -28.47
CA ALA A 80 20.85 7.19 -28.11
C ALA A 80 21.34 8.06 -29.28
N ASN A 81 21.26 7.54 -30.51
CA ASN A 81 21.64 8.24 -31.74
C ASN A 81 20.44 8.75 -32.56
N ALA A 82 19.21 8.67 -32.03
CA ALA A 82 18.06 9.27 -32.70
C ALA A 82 18.21 10.79 -32.71
N THR A 83 18.08 11.38 -33.90
CA THR A 83 18.23 12.83 -34.12
C THR A 83 16.89 13.52 -34.28
N GLU A 84 15.80 12.75 -34.42
CA GLU A 84 14.43 13.22 -34.48
C GLU A 84 13.52 12.26 -33.69
N ASP A 85 12.66 12.81 -32.84
CA ASP A 85 11.69 12.03 -32.08
C ASP A 85 10.59 11.51 -33.01
N ASP A 86 10.34 10.21 -32.99
CA ASP A 86 9.26 9.59 -33.77
C ASP A 86 7.88 9.71 -33.09
N GLY A 87 7.85 10.27 -31.88
CA GLY A 87 6.64 10.45 -31.08
C GLY A 87 6.15 9.17 -30.40
N ASN A 88 6.90 8.06 -30.49
CA ASN A 88 6.53 6.77 -29.91
C ASN A 88 7.36 6.43 -28.67
N CYS A 89 7.89 7.41 -27.95
CA CYS A 89 8.59 7.17 -26.69
C CYS A 89 7.75 6.36 -25.69
N ASP A 90 8.21 5.16 -25.37
CA ASP A 90 7.63 4.26 -24.38
C ASP A 90 8.03 4.73 -22.98
N LEU A 91 7.22 5.64 -22.45
CA LEU A 91 7.33 6.13 -21.08
C LEU A 91 6.42 5.29 -20.19
N SER A 92 6.84 4.06 -19.87
CA SER A 92 6.21 3.25 -18.84
C SER A 92 6.34 3.96 -17.48
N MET A 93 5.24 4.55 -16.99
CA MET A 93 5.18 5.20 -15.68
C MET A 93 4.54 4.29 -14.64
N ASN A 94 5.34 3.69 -13.76
CA ASN A 94 4.80 2.93 -12.63
C ASN A 94 4.06 3.86 -11.67
N VAL A 95 2.77 3.61 -11.43
CA VAL A 95 1.98 4.29 -10.40
C VAL A 95 2.07 3.46 -9.13
N ILE A 96 2.94 3.85 -8.21
CA ILE A 96 3.10 3.17 -6.92
C ILE A 96 2.41 4.00 -5.84
N LEU A 97 1.37 3.45 -5.23
CA LEU A 97 0.68 4.02 -4.08
C LEU A 97 1.02 3.21 -2.84
N MET A 98 1.67 3.83 -1.86
CA MET A 98 1.92 3.23 -0.55
C MET A 98 0.97 3.84 0.48
N ILE A 99 0.11 3.04 1.11
CA ILE A 99 -0.82 3.48 2.15
C ILE A 99 -0.40 2.87 3.48
N GLY A 100 -0.03 3.71 4.44
CA GLY A 100 0.29 3.30 5.80
C GLY A 100 -0.78 3.73 6.80
N ASP A 101 -1.36 2.78 7.54
CA ASP A 101 -2.16 3.15 8.72
C ASP A 101 -1.24 3.76 9.79
N GLY A 102 -1.71 4.80 10.49
CA GLY A 102 -0.94 5.48 11.54
C GLY A 102 0.26 6.33 11.06
N MET A 103 0.43 6.60 9.76
CA MET A 103 1.55 7.42 9.24
C MET A 103 1.31 8.94 9.33
N GLY A 104 0.73 9.40 10.45
CA GLY A 104 0.60 10.83 10.72
C GLY A 104 1.96 11.52 10.88
N TRP A 105 2.00 12.86 10.76
CA TRP A 105 3.26 13.63 10.82
C TRP A 105 4.10 13.32 12.06
N GLU A 106 3.49 13.22 13.24
CA GLU A 106 4.22 12.92 14.48
C GLU A 106 4.82 11.50 14.49
N MET A 107 4.12 10.51 13.94
CA MET A 107 4.62 9.14 13.86
C MET A 107 5.79 9.03 12.88
N VAL A 108 5.64 9.65 11.71
CA VAL A 108 6.70 9.75 10.71
C VAL A 108 7.91 10.50 11.27
N ARG A 109 7.67 11.59 12.00
CA ARG A 109 8.72 12.38 12.64
C ARG A 109 9.46 11.61 13.72
N ALA A 110 8.74 10.91 14.60
CA ALA A 110 9.35 10.09 15.64
C ALA A 110 10.26 9.01 15.03
N ALA A 111 9.80 8.32 13.97
CA ALA A 111 10.60 7.34 13.25
C ALA A 111 11.85 7.97 12.61
N ALA A 112 11.72 9.16 12.03
CA ALA A 112 12.83 9.85 11.38
C ALA A 112 13.88 10.37 12.39
N ILE A 113 13.45 10.89 13.53
CA ILE A 113 14.34 11.31 14.63
C ILE A 113 15.09 10.10 15.17
N TYR A 114 14.39 8.99 15.39
CA TYR A 114 15.00 7.74 15.84
C TYR A 114 16.07 7.23 14.86
N SER A 115 15.76 7.23 13.55
CA SER A 115 16.73 6.87 12.50
C SER A 115 17.98 7.77 12.51
N GLN A 116 17.81 9.07 12.69
CA GLN A 116 18.91 10.04 12.79
C GLN A 116 19.79 9.80 14.02
N ILE A 117 19.18 9.55 15.19
CA ILE A 117 19.89 9.25 16.44
C ILE A 117 20.70 7.96 16.29
N ASN A 118 20.11 6.91 15.72
CA ASN A 118 20.81 5.65 15.45
C ASN A 118 21.97 5.83 14.46
N SER A 119 21.86 6.80 13.55
CA SER A 119 22.93 7.19 12.62
C SER A 119 23.99 8.13 13.25
N GLY A 120 23.90 8.38 14.56
CA GLY A 120 24.89 9.16 15.32
C GLY A 120 24.55 10.64 15.50
N THR A 121 23.36 11.09 15.09
CA THR A 121 22.91 12.47 15.33
C THR A 121 22.67 12.70 16.82
N GLN A 122 23.18 13.79 17.38
CA GLN A 122 23.01 14.15 18.78
C GLN A 122 21.92 15.22 18.94
N GLY A 123 21.12 15.12 20.01
CA GLY A 123 20.07 16.10 20.34
C GLY A 123 19.20 15.58 21.48
N ASP A 124 18.83 16.48 22.40
CA ASP A 124 18.00 16.16 23.57
C ASP A 124 16.62 16.84 23.49
N LEU A 125 16.42 17.74 22.52
CA LEU A 125 15.20 18.51 22.31
C LEU A 125 14.65 18.28 20.90
N LEU A 126 13.32 18.39 20.75
CA LEU A 126 12.66 18.35 19.44
C LEU A 126 13.18 19.41 18.45
N THR A 127 13.68 20.53 18.97
CA THR A 127 14.28 21.63 18.20
C THR A 127 15.68 21.31 17.68
N ASP A 128 16.36 20.29 18.23
CA ASP A 128 17.67 19.84 17.75
C ASP A 128 17.54 19.05 16.44
N PHE A 129 16.33 18.62 16.11
CA PHE A 129 15.96 17.95 14.86
C PHE A 129 15.15 18.92 13.98
N TYR A 130 13.91 18.55 13.63
CA TYR A 130 12.98 19.40 12.91
C TYR A 130 11.65 19.47 13.65
N THR A 131 10.98 20.62 13.58
CA THR A 131 9.68 20.87 14.23
C THR A 131 8.58 21.26 13.26
N SER A 132 8.87 21.38 11.96
CA SER A 132 7.89 21.78 10.96
C SER A 132 8.25 21.31 9.55
N GLY A 133 7.29 21.45 8.63
CA GLY A 133 7.44 21.13 7.22
C GLY A 133 7.47 19.62 6.94
N LYS A 134 8.02 19.26 5.78
CA LYS A 134 8.07 17.86 5.31
C LYS A 134 8.94 16.93 6.16
N GLY A 135 9.83 17.50 6.99
CA GLY A 135 10.81 16.75 7.77
C GLY A 135 11.96 16.16 6.95
N ASN A 136 12.84 15.43 7.63
CA ASN A 136 13.97 14.70 7.05
C ASN A 136 14.26 13.43 7.88
N GLY A 137 15.07 12.52 7.34
CA GLY A 137 15.54 11.31 8.04
C GLY A 137 14.89 10.00 7.60
N LEU A 138 13.91 10.03 6.69
CA LEU A 138 13.36 8.84 6.03
C LEU A 138 13.39 9.01 4.51
N ALA A 139 13.65 7.91 3.79
CA ALA A 139 13.78 7.91 2.32
C ALA A 139 12.58 8.56 1.60
N MET A 140 11.35 8.36 2.09
CA MET A 140 10.15 8.96 1.48
C MET A 140 10.10 10.49 1.56
N GLN A 141 10.76 11.10 2.55
CA GLN A 141 10.81 12.57 2.71
C GLN A 141 11.77 13.24 1.72
N GLU A 142 12.64 12.45 1.07
CA GLU A 142 13.60 12.90 0.06
C GLU A 142 13.00 12.91 -1.35
N LEU A 143 11.85 12.23 -1.55
CA LEU A 143 11.19 12.15 -2.85
C LEU A 143 10.81 13.54 -3.37
N SER A 144 11.12 13.79 -4.65
CA SER A 144 10.70 15.00 -5.35
C SER A 144 9.17 15.04 -5.43
N GLY A 145 8.56 16.07 -4.86
CA GLY A 145 7.11 16.21 -4.80
C GLY A 145 6.43 15.57 -3.58
N PHE A 146 7.19 15.04 -2.60
CA PHE A 146 6.62 14.61 -1.32
C PHE A 146 5.83 15.75 -0.66
N GLN A 147 4.57 15.47 -0.31
CA GLN A 147 3.65 16.41 0.33
C GLN A 147 2.95 15.75 1.51
N ILE A 148 2.52 16.57 2.45
CA ILE A 148 1.73 16.14 3.60
C ILE A 148 0.32 16.70 3.42
N ALA A 149 -0.67 15.82 3.54
CA ALA A 149 -2.07 16.19 3.49
C ALA A 149 -2.78 15.74 4.76
N THR A 150 -3.55 16.64 5.37
CA THR A 150 -4.40 16.32 6.52
C THR A 150 -5.74 15.78 6.02
N THR A 151 -6.13 14.60 6.51
CA THR A 151 -7.45 14.00 6.23
C THR A 151 -8.34 14.10 7.45
N TYR A 152 -9.59 14.52 7.25
CA TYR A 152 -10.65 14.56 8.27
C TYR A 152 -11.91 13.84 7.75
N SER A 153 -12.76 13.40 8.69
CA SER A 153 -14.05 12.78 8.41
C SER A 153 -15.04 13.75 7.78
N THR A 154 -15.83 13.26 6.84
CA THR A 154 -17.04 13.95 6.42
C THR A 154 -18.18 13.67 7.42
N THR A 155 -18.80 14.73 7.94
CA THR A 155 -19.95 14.63 8.86
C THR A 155 -21.23 15.06 8.16
N VAL A 156 -22.19 14.13 8.07
CA VAL A 156 -23.53 14.34 7.49
C VAL A 156 -24.55 14.19 8.60
N ASP A 157 -25.49 15.13 8.73
CA ASP A 157 -26.54 15.07 9.77
C ASP A 157 -26.02 14.80 11.19
N GLY A 158 -24.94 15.51 11.56
CA GLY A 158 -24.30 15.37 12.87
C GLY A 158 -23.59 14.03 13.11
N SER A 159 -23.47 13.16 12.10
CA SER A 159 -22.81 11.85 12.21
C SER A 159 -21.87 11.59 11.05
N LYS A 160 -20.67 11.08 11.36
CA LYS A 160 -19.70 10.64 10.34
C LYS A 160 -20.08 9.35 9.62
N LYS A 161 -21.06 8.62 10.14
CA LYS A 161 -21.55 7.34 9.58
C LYS A 161 -22.66 7.54 8.53
N ASN A 162 -23.08 8.78 8.32
CA ASN A 162 -24.25 9.09 7.53
C ASN A 162 -23.90 9.35 6.06
N SER A 163 -24.72 8.84 5.15
CA SER A 163 -24.70 9.13 3.70
C SER A 163 -25.79 10.15 3.33
N LEU A 164 -25.68 10.88 2.22
CA LEU A 164 -26.56 12.00 1.78
C LEU A 164 -27.86 11.58 1.02
N ARG A 165 -28.14 10.30 0.93
CA ARG A 165 -28.80 9.65 -0.21
C ARG A 165 -30.13 10.23 -0.79
N VAL A 166 -30.23 10.20 -2.13
CA VAL A 166 -31.46 10.16 -2.96
C VAL A 166 -31.48 8.92 -3.89
N ASP A 167 -32.51 8.08 -3.70
CA ASP A 167 -33.13 7.01 -4.53
C ASP A 167 -32.54 5.57 -4.67
N THR A 168 -33.48 4.61 -4.73
CA THR A 168 -33.53 3.17 -4.41
C THR A 168 -32.74 2.21 -5.33
N GLY A 169 -32.10 1.10 -4.92
CA GLY A 169 -32.30 0.25 -3.74
C GLY A 169 -31.26 -0.88 -3.60
N SER A 170 -30.63 -0.96 -2.41
CA SER A 170 -29.96 -2.15 -1.88
C SER A 170 -29.68 -1.97 -0.37
N ASN A 171 -29.38 -0.76 0.11
CA ASN A 171 -29.00 -0.54 1.50
C ASN A 171 -29.85 0.53 2.21
N THR A 172 -29.96 0.53 3.54
CA THR A 172 -30.77 1.51 4.30
C THR A 172 -30.04 2.86 4.38
N PRO A 173 -30.64 3.99 3.94
CA PRO A 173 -30.06 5.33 4.14
C PRO A 173 -29.80 5.60 5.63
N THR A 174 -28.68 6.25 5.95
CA THR A 174 -28.28 6.52 7.34
C THR A 174 -28.51 7.96 7.80
N ALA A 175 -28.67 8.93 6.88
CA ALA A 175 -29.10 10.30 7.20
C ALA A 175 -30.62 10.47 7.13
N SER A 176 -31.13 11.53 7.77
CA SER A 176 -32.53 11.96 7.64
C SER A 176 -32.86 12.41 6.20
N GLU A 177 -34.15 12.40 5.86
CA GLU A 177 -34.65 12.82 4.54
C GLU A 177 -34.36 14.30 4.21
N ASP A 178 -34.00 15.12 5.20
CA ASP A 178 -33.83 16.58 5.04
C ASP A 178 -32.49 16.98 4.39
N TYR A 179 -31.54 16.05 4.22
CA TYR A 179 -30.22 16.32 3.63
C TYR A 179 -30.16 16.04 2.11
N ARG A 180 -31.32 15.75 1.50
CA ARG A 180 -31.48 15.38 0.08
C ARG A 180 -31.16 16.50 -0.92
N ASP A 181 -31.18 17.76 -0.48
CA ASP A 181 -31.03 18.95 -1.34
C ASP A 181 -29.67 19.67 -1.20
N ILE A 182 -28.71 19.10 -0.46
CA ILE A 182 -27.37 19.68 -0.35
C ILE A 182 -26.56 19.30 -1.61
N GLU A 183 -26.27 20.29 -2.45
CA GLU A 183 -25.29 20.15 -3.54
C GLU A 183 -23.88 20.05 -2.95
N PHE A 184 -23.51 18.83 -2.58
CA PHE A 184 -22.17 18.54 -2.11
C PHE A 184 -21.23 18.31 -3.29
N ASP A 185 -20.18 19.14 -3.41
CA ASP A 185 -19.03 18.87 -4.27
C ASP A 185 -17.97 18.05 -3.50
N PRO A 186 -17.83 16.74 -3.79
CA PRO A 186 -16.84 15.89 -3.15
C PRO A 186 -15.38 16.22 -3.49
N ARG A 187 -15.14 17.09 -4.48
CA ARG A 187 -13.81 17.50 -4.95
C ARG A 187 -13.42 18.89 -4.47
N ALA A 188 -14.39 19.73 -4.09
CA ALA A 188 -14.15 21.12 -3.69
C ALA A 188 -14.38 21.41 -2.20
N ASN A 189 -15.03 20.51 -1.45
CA ASN A 189 -15.39 20.80 -0.06
C ASN A 189 -14.37 20.32 0.95
N LEU A 190 -13.62 21.27 1.50
CA LEU A 190 -13.03 21.18 2.84
C LEU A 190 -14.16 21.02 3.87
N VAL A 191 -14.74 19.83 4.04
CA VAL A 191 -15.84 19.67 4.99
C VAL A 191 -15.34 19.86 6.42
N ARG A 192 -15.61 21.03 6.99
CA ARG A 192 -15.58 21.32 8.43
C ARG A 192 -14.24 21.33 9.16
N TYR A 193 -13.09 21.05 8.54
CA TYR A 193 -11.83 21.32 9.24
C TYR A 193 -11.63 22.83 9.40
N ASP A 194 -11.65 23.29 10.65
CA ASP A 194 -11.44 24.68 11.02
C ASP A 194 -9.95 24.90 11.40
N PRO A 195 -9.16 25.59 10.57
CA PRO A 195 -7.75 25.84 10.86
C PRO A 195 -7.51 26.82 12.01
N ASP A 196 -8.52 27.61 12.41
CA ASP A 196 -8.42 28.47 13.58
C ASP A 196 -8.50 27.63 14.87
N LEU A 197 -9.34 26.59 14.88
CA LEU A 197 -9.46 25.62 15.97
C LEU A 197 -8.32 24.59 15.97
N GLY A 198 -8.04 23.99 14.81
CA GLY A 198 -7.16 22.83 14.68
C GLY A 198 -5.76 23.07 14.15
N GLY A 199 -5.40 24.32 13.85
CA GLY A 199 -4.12 24.62 13.20
C GLY A 199 -4.18 24.55 11.67
N ALA A 200 -3.31 25.27 10.99
CA ALA A 200 -3.20 25.18 9.53
C ALA A 200 -2.40 23.94 9.07
N SER A 201 -1.65 23.32 9.99
CA SER A 201 -0.75 22.20 9.72
C SER A 201 -0.57 21.33 10.96
N PRO A 202 -0.17 20.06 10.83
CA PRO A 202 0.14 19.20 11.96
C PRO A 202 1.22 19.74 12.91
N TRP A 203 2.09 20.62 12.43
CA TRP A 203 3.15 21.27 13.18
C TRP A 203 2.85 22.73 13.55
N ASP A 204 1.57 23.12 13.60
CA ASP A 204 1.19 24.45 14.06
C ASP A 204 1.81 24.71 15.45
N SER A 205 2.49 25.85 15.61
CA SER A 205 3.27 26.14 16.83
C SER A 205 2.41 26.13 18.09
N ARG A 206 1.09 26.34 17.95
CA ARG A 206 0.12 26.32 19.04
C ARG A 206 -0.03 24.94 19.70
N TYR A 207 0.39 23.86 19.01
CA TYR A 207 0.48 22.53 19.61
C TYR A 207 1.62 22.39 20.63
N TYR A 208 2.66 23.21 20.55
CA TYR A 208 3.87 23.09 21.38
C TYR A 208 4.07 24.27 22.34
N HIS A 209 3.32 25.34 22.15
CA HIS A 209 3.40 26.55 22.95
C HIS A 209 2.00 27.03 23.29
N ASN A 210 1.74 27.31 24.57
CA ASN A 210 0.53 28.01 24.96
C ASN A 210 0.67 29.47 24.51
N ASP A 211 -0.11 29.86 23.51
CA ASP A 211 -0.14 31.21 22.96
C ASP A 211 -1.25 32.08 23.56
N ASP A 212 -1.91 31.60 24.63
CA ASP A 212 -3.12 32.18 25.23
C ASP A 212 -4.30 32.31 24.26
N SER A 213 -4.26 31.61 23.10
CA SER A 213 -5.37 31.58 22.16
C SER A 213 -6.56 30.85 22.78
N THR A 214 -7.70 31.54 22.81
CA THR A 214 -8.98 30.97 23.26
C THR A 214 -9.74 30.28 22.13
N SER A 215 -9.27 30.42 20.88
CA SER A 215 -9.86 29.77 19.71
C SER A 215 -9.17 28.46 19.36
N PHE A 216 -7.93 28.22 19.80
CA PHE A 216 -7.23 26.97 19.48
C PHE A 216 -7.66 25.85 20.42
N ASP A 217 -7.97 24.69 19.84
CA ASP A 217 -8.28 23.48 20.59
C ASP A 217 -7.25 22.38 20.23
N PRO A 218 -6.30 22.07 21.14
CA PRO A 218 -5.26 21.06 20.88
C PRO A 218 -5.82 19.65 20.67
N LEU A 219 -7.08 19.40 21.03
CA LEU A 219 -7.77 18.13 20.80
C LEU A 219 -8.65 18.15 19.56
N TYR A 220 -8.75 19.26 18.84
CA TYR A 220 -9.64 19.41 17.68
C TYR A 220 -9.50 18.27 16.65
N ILE A 221 -8.27 17.92 16.31
CA ILE A 221 -7.92 16.85 15.35
C ILE A 221 -8.39 15.46 15.80
N THR A 222 -8.73 15.29 17.08
CA THR A 222 -9.17 14.01 17.67
C THR A 222 -10.69 13.81 17.60
N TYR A 223 -11.47 14.83 17.25
CA TYR A 223 -12.93 14.72 17.23
C TYR A 223 -13.46 14.13 15.92
N ASP A 224 -12.87 14.50 14.78
CA ASP A 224 -13.34 14.11 13.44
C ASP A 224 -12.33 13.25 12.67
N TYR A 225 -11.65 12.34 13.36
CA TYR A 225 -10.72 11.40 12.72
C TYR A 225 -11.44 10.45 11.72
N PRO A 226 -10.91 10.27 10.50
CA PRO A 226 -11.42 9.31 9.54
C PRO A 226 -11.06 7.87 9.91
N ASP A 227 -11.76 6.89 9.34
CA ASP A 227 -11.34 5.47 9.40
C ASP A 227 -10.55 5.05 8.15
N SER A 228 -9.99 3.84 8.16
CA SER A 228 -9.23 3.31 7.03
C SER A 228 -10.07 3.25 5.74
N ALA A 229 -11.36 2.93 5.81
CA ALA A 229 -12.22 2.81 4.64
C ALA A 229 -12.44 4.16 3.96
N GLN A 230 -12.85 5.17 4.74
CA GLN A 230 -13.03 6.53 4.24
C GLN A 230 -11.73 7.12 3.68
N THR A 231 -10.61 6.90 4.38
CA THR A 231 -9.29 7.42 3.98
C THR A 231 -8.81 6.76 2.70
N ALA A 232 -8.83 5.43 2.63
CA ALA A 232 -8.40 4.69 1.45
C ALA A 232 -9.31 4.96 0.25
N THR A 233 -10.62 5.05 0.43
CA THR A 233 -11.55 5.46 -0.64
C THR A 233 -11.19 6.84 -1.17
N THR A 234 -10.91 7.81 -0.30
CA THR A 234 -10.54 9.17 -0.73
C THR A 234 -9.22 9.15 -1.51
N LEU A 235 -8.21 8.40 -1.05
CA LEU A 235 -6.93 8.26 -1.76
C LEU A 235 -7.09 7.59 -3.11
N MET A 236 -7.97 6.59 -3.20
CA MET A 236 -8.18 5.78 -4.40
C MET A 236 -9.04 6.45 -5.46
N THR A 237 -10.03 7.25 -5.05
CA THR A 237 -11.05 7.79 -5.96
C THR A 237 -10.93 9.30 -6.14
N GLY A 238 -10.18 9.98 -5.26
CA GLY A 238 -10.17 11.45 -5.17
C GLY A 238 -11.48 12.04 -4.65
N VAL A 239 -12.40 11.21 -4.14
CA VAL A 239 -13.75 11.59 -3.72
C VAL A 239 -13.92 11.37 -2.23
N LYS A 240 -14.38 12.41 -1.52
CA LYS A 240 -14.74 12.30 -0.11
C LYS A 240 -15.95 11.38 0.08
N THR A 241 -15.91 10.60 1.16
CA THR A 241 -16.98 9.67 1.53
C THR A 241 -17.25 9.68 3.05
N PHE A 242 -18.10 8.79 3.54
CA PHE A 242 -18.48 8.64 4.94
C PHE A 242 -17.73 7.47 5.61
N TYR A 243 -17.80 7.42 6.93
CA TYR A 243 -17.14 6.41 7.76
C TYR A 243 -17.59 5.00 7.37
N ASN A 244 -16.66 4.04 7.27
CA ASN A 244 -16.84 2.66 6.79
C ASN A 244 -17.06 2.47 5.27
N ALA A 245 -17.26 3.52 4.48
CA ALA A 245 -17.51 3.38 3.05
C ALA A 245 -16.24 2.96 2.28
N VAL A 246 -16.38 2.06 1.30
CA VAL A 246 -15.30 1.55 0.45
C VAL A 246 -15.69 1.80 -1.01
N GLY A 247 -14.96 2.69 -1.70
CA GLY A 247 -15.11 2.92 -3.14
C GLY A 247 -16.41 3.63 -3.59
N VAL A 248 -17.22 4.14 -2.65
CA VAL A 248 -18.46 4.89 -2.94
C VAL A 248 -18.40 6.32 -2.43
N ASP A 249 -19.13 7.25 -3.06
CA ASP A 249 -19.27 8.63 -2.58
C ASP A 249 -20.29 8.76 -1.43
N LEU A 250 -20.54 9.99 -0.96
CA LEU A 250 -21.56 10.26 0.05
C LEU A 250 -22.99 9.90 -0.38
N ASN A 251 -23.28 9.74 -1.66
CA ASN A 251 -24.58 9.27 -2.17
C ASN A 251 -24.60 7.76 -2.35
N GLU A 252 -23.57 7.05 -1.88
CA GLU A 252 -23.36 5.61 -2.07
C GLU A 252 -23.22 5.22 -3.55
N ARG A 253 -22.83 6.16 -4.43
CA ARG A 253 -22.54 5.85 -5.84
C ARG A 253 -21.13 5.30 -5.97
N ALA A 254 -20.98 4.22 -6.73
CA ALA A 254 -19.68 3.66 -7.06
C ALA A 254 -18.79 4.67 -7.79
N ASN A 255 -17.55 4.80 -7.37
CA ASN A 255 -16.54 5.66 -8.00
C ASN A 255 -15.34 4.81 -8.47
N PRO A 256 -14.83 5.04 -9.69
CA PRO A 256 -13.62 4.39 -10.15
C PRO A 256 -12.44 4.67 -9.21
N SER A 257 -11.75 3.62 -8.77
CA SER A 257 -10.49 3.71 -8.03
C SER A 257 -9.32 3.92 -9.00
N LEU A 258 -8.14 4.22 -8.45
CA LEU A 258 -6.89 4.17 -9.20
C LEU A 258 -6.65 2.79 -9.84
N GLY A 259 -7.05 1.70 -9.18
CA GLY A 259 -7.01 0.35 -9.72
C GLY A 259 -7.90 0.21 -10.97
N ASP A 260 -9.15 0.69 -10.91
CA ASP A 260 -10.07 0.68 -12.06
C ASP A 260 -9.54 1.53 -13.22
N ILE A 261 -8.98 2.70 -12.92
CA ILE A 261 -8.41 3.61 -13.93
C ILE A 261 -7.18 2.99 -14.59
N ALA A 262 -6.28 2.38 -13.80
CA ALA A 262 -5.09 1.71 -14.29
C ALA A 262 -5.48 0.51 -15.19
N SER A 263 -6.33 -0.38 -14.68
CA SER A 263 -6.90 -1.48 -15.45
C SER A 263 -7.54 -1.00 -16.76
N GLY A 264 -8.35 0.05 -16.74
CA GLY A 264 -9.00 0.61 -17.92
C GLY A 264 -8.02 1.19 -18.95
N LYS A 265 -6.77 1.47 -18.53
CA LYS A 265 -5.65 1.83 -19.42
C LYS A 265 -4.84 0.62 -19.88
N GLY A 266 -5.29 -0.58 -19.54
CA GLY A 266 -4.59 -1.84 -19.79
C GLY A 266 -3.34 -1.97 -18.96
N MET A 267 -3.30 -1.46 -17.73
CA MET A 267 -2.13 -1.60 -16.86
C MET A 267 -2.19 -2.90 -16.07
N CYS A 268 -1.04 -3.52 -15.77
CA CYS A 268 -0.98 -4.57 -14.76
C CYS A 268 -1.22 -3.95 -13.39
N VAL A 269 -2.20 -4.47 -12.64
CA VAL A 269 -2.56 -3.96 -11.32
C VAL A 269 -2.27 -5.00 -10.25
N GLY A 270 -1.33 -4.65 -9.36
CA GLY A 270 -0.97 -5.44 -8.19
C GLY A 270 -1.37 -4.75 -6.88
N ILE A 271 -1.93 -5.51 -5.95
CA ILE A 271 -2.27 -5.06 -4.59
C ILE A 271 -1.58 -5.97 -3.59
N SER A 272 -0.76 -5.42 -2.71
CA SER A 272 -0.17 -6.16 -1.59
C SER A 272 -0.54 -5.54 -0.24
N SER A 273 -0.81 -6.37 0.75
CA SER A 273 -1.15 -5.92 2.10
C SER A 273 -0.63 -6.85 3.20
N ASN A 274 -0.18 -6.29 4.32
CA ASN A 274 0.13 -7.08 5.51
C ASN A 274 -1.09 -7.44 6.37
N VAL A 275 -2.30 -7.08 5.92
CA VAL A 275 -3.59 -7.35 6.57
C VAL A 275 -4.53 -8.10 5.61
N PRO A 276 -5.72 -8.52 6.07
CA PRO A 276 -6.63 -9.31 5.25
C PRO A 276 -6.96 -8.61 3.94
N ILE A 277 -7.04 -9.37 2.84
CA ILE A 277 -7.38 -8.79 1.53
C ILE A 277 -8.77 -8.13 1.52
N THR A 278 -9.67 -8.59 2.40
CA THR A 278 -11.01 -8.02 2.60
C THR A 278 -11.02 -6.79 3.53
N HIS A 279 -9.88 -6.45 4.12
CA HIS A 279 -9.72 -5.22 4.91
C HIS A 279 -9.97 -3.99 4.03
N ALA A 280 -10.48 -2.91 4.63
CA ALA A 280 -10.97 -1.76 3.89
C ALA A 280 -9.92 -1.10 2.98
N THR A 281 -8.66 -1.08 3.40
CA THR A 281 -7.58 -0.42 2.67
C THR A 281 -7.25 -1.11 1.34
N PRO A 282 -6.92 -2.42 1.30
CA PRO A 282 -6.77 -3.13 0.02
C PRO A 282 -8.09 -3.18 -0.77
N ALA A 283 -9.22 -3.40 -0.09
CA ALA A 283 -10.53 -3.47 -0.75
C ALA A 283 -10.90 -2.17 -1.50
N SER A 284 -10.48 -0.99 -1.02
CA SER A 284 -10.77 0.30 -1.66
C SER A 284 -10.16 0.43 -3.06
N ALA A 285 -9.22 -0.44 -3.42
CA ALA A 285 -8.65 -0.49 -4.75
C ALA A 285 -9.60 -1.08 -5.80
N PHE A 286 -10.65 -1.82 -5.41
CA PHE A 286 -11.55 -2.49 -6.36
C PHE A 286 -13.02 -2.53 -5.90
N ALA A 287 -13.31 -2.76 -4.62
CA ALA A 287 -14.68 -2.91 -4.11
C ALA A 287 -15.45 -1.58 -4.05
N LYS A 288 -16.78 -1.67 -4.22
CA LYS A 288 -17.72 -0.53 -4.14
C LYS A 288 -18.87 -0.88 -3.18
N ILE A 289 -18.58 -0.83 -1.87
CA ILE A 289 -19.51 -1.21 -0.81
C ILE A 289 -19.68 -0.08 0.20
N ASN A 290 -20.90 0.10 0.69
CA ASN A 290 -21.23 1.16 1.63
C ASN A 290 -20.84 0.82 3.09
N SER A 291 -20.28 -0.37 3.33
CA SER A 291 -19.82 -0.83 4.63
C SER A 291 -18.66 -1.79 4.46
N ARG A 292 -17.50 -1.44 5.03
CA ARG A 292 -16.29 -2.26 5.09
C ARG A 292 -16.47 -3.64 5.74
N TYR A 293 -17.60 -3.92 6.37
CA TYR A 293 -17.90 -5.20 7.02
C TYR A 293 -18.51 -6.24 6.07
N ARG A 294 -18.73 -5.90 4.80
CA ARG A 294 -19.19 -6.85 3.77
C ARG A 294 -18.00 -7.61 3.18
N PHE A 295 -17.33 -8.41 3.99
CA PHE A 295 -16.10 -9.09 3.58
C PHE A 295 -16.35 -10.15 2.50
N HIS A 296 -17.36 -10.98 2.71
CA HIS A 296 -17.80 -12.05 1.82
C HIS A 296 -19.32 -12.28 2.00
N ASP A 297 -19.90 -13.19 1.21
CA ASP A 297 -21.31 -13.57 1.38
C ASP A 297 -21.58 -14.07 2.82
N GLY A 298 -22.64 -13.57 3.43
CA GLY A 298 -23.02 -13.90 4.80
C GLY A 298 -22.25 -13.15 5.92
N SER A 299 -21.25 -12.31 5.62
CA SER A 299 -20.54 -11.53 6.66
C SER A 299 -21.47 -10.56 7.42
N ILE A 300 -22.55 -10.10 6.79
CA ILE A 300 -23.63 -9.35 7.45
C ILE A 300 -24.99 -9.89 7.03
N SER A 301 -25.96 -9.88 7.96
CA SER A 301 -27.29 -10.50 7.75
C SER A 301 -28.11 -9.91 6.59
N ASN A 302 -27.74 -8.71 6.11
CA ASN A 302 -28.47 -7.96 5.09
C ASN A 302 -27.60 -7.66 3.86
N SER A 303 -26.49 -8.38 3.64
CA SER A 303 -25.71 -8.20 2.41
C SER A 303 -26.50 -8.80 1.24
N MET A 304 -26.57 -8.07 0.12
CA MET A 304 -27.03 -8.70 -1.12
C MET A 304 -25.91 -9.60 -1.64
N VAL A 305 -26.27 -10.78 -2.16
CA VAL A 305 -25.31 -11.66 -2.85
C VAL A 305 -24.67 -10.87 -3.99
N GLY A 306 -23.34 -10.92 -4.09
CA GLY A 306 -22.59 -10.16 -5.09
C GLY A 306 -22.23 -8.73 -4.67
N ASP A 307 -22.66 -8.28 -3.48
CA ASP A 307 -22.38 -6.93 -2.95
C ASP A 307 -21.47 -7.00 -1.70
N ASP A 308 -20.33 -7.67 -1.86
CA ASP A 308 -19.28 -7.89 -0.86
C ASP A 308 -17.88 -7.81 -1.50
N VAL A 309 -16.83 -7.67 -0.69
CA VAL A 309 -15.47 -7.44 -1.19
C VAL A 309 -15.01 -8.55 -2.13
N LEU A 310 -15.19 -9.82 -1.77
CA LEU A 310 -14.73 -10.93 -2.61
C LEU A 310 -15.49 -11.01 -3.93
N SER A 311 -16.81 -10.81 -3.91
CA SER A 311 -17.61 -10.71 -5.13
C SER A 311 -17.15 -9.57 -6.05
N TRP A 312 -16.75 -8.42 -5.50
CA TRP A 312 -16.18 -7.33 -6.29
C TRP A 312 -14.81 -7.68 -6.88
N TYR A 313 -13.97 -8.44 -6.17
CA TYR A 313 -12.68 -8.90 -6.69
C TYR A 313 -12.86 -9.90 -7.84
N ASP A 314 -13.82 -10.82 -7.76
CA ASP A 314 -14.11 -11.75 -8.86
C ASP A 314 -14.50 -11.02 -10.14
N ASN A 315 -15.40 -10.04 -9.99
CA ASN A 315 -15.89 -9.21 -11.09
C ASN A 315 -14.91 -8.12 -11.53
N SER A 316 -13.77 -7.94 -10.84
CA SER A 316 -12.75 -7.00 -11.29
C SER A 316 -11.90 -7.66 -12.38
N ASP A 317 -12.15 -7.32 -13.64
CA ASP A 317 -11.34 -7.76 -14.80
C ASP A 317 -9.92 -7.15 -14.81
N GLY A 318 -9.64 -6.27 -13.85
CA GLY A 318 -8.50 -5.37 -13.84
C GLY A 318 -7.44 -5.59 -12.77
N ILE A 319 -7.68 -6.49 -11.82
CA ILE A 319 -6.74 -6.78 -10.73
C ILE A 319 -6.06 -8.09 -11.04
N ASN A 320 -4.78 -8.03 -11.39
CA ASN A 320 -3.96 -9.17 -11.80
C ASN A 320 -3.46 -9.95 -10.59
N ILE A 321 -2.96 -9.23 -9.59
CA ILE A 321 -2.27 -9.81 -8.44
C ILE A 321 -2.85 -9.21 -7.16
N LEU A 322 -3.37 -10.06 -6.27
CA LEU A 322 -3.84 -9.67 -4.94
C LEU A 322 -3.15 -10.53 -3.89
N LEU A 323 -2.22 -9.92 -3.16
CA LEU A 323 -1.44 -10.56 -2.11
C LEU A 323 -1.83 -9.95 -0.77
N GLY A 324 -2.22 -10.76 0.19
CA GLY A 324 -2.48 -10.30 1.53
C GLY A 324 -2.70 -11.43 2.48
N THR A 325 -3.46 -11.18 3.53
CA THR A 325 -3.81 -12.23 4.48
C THR A 325 -5.27 -12.63 4.36
N GLY A 326 -5.76 -13.41 5.31
CA GLY A 326 -7.11 -13.99 5.27
C GLY A 326 -7.09 -15.47 4.89
N ASN A 327 -5.95 -16.15 5.07
CA ASN A 327 -5.88 -17.59 4.91
C ASN A 327 -6.98 -18.28 5.77
N PRO A 328 -7.82 -19.17 5.18
CA PRO A 328 -8.85 -19.89 5.92
C PRO A 328 -8.33 -20.54 7.20
N ASN A 329 -7.12 -21.09 7.18
CA ASN A 329 -6.55 -21.84 8.31
C ASN A 329 -6.10 -20.96 9.49
N SER A 330 -6.02 -19.64 9.31
CA SER A 330 -5.64 -18.70 10.38
C SER A 330 -6.81 -18.38 11.34
N HIS A 331 -8.07 -18.58 10.90
CA HIS A 331 -9.34 -18.46 11.63
C HIS A 331 -9.39 -17.38 12.74
N VAL A 332 -9.20 -16.10 12.38
CA VAL A 332 -9.44 -14.97 13.29
C VAL A 332 -10.63 -14.14 12.81
N SER A 333 -11.78 -14.27 13.48
CA SER A 333 -13.04 -13.55 13.18
C SER A 333 -13.50 -13.67 11.72
N ASP A 334 -14.20 -12.70 11.15
CA ASP A 334 -14.76 -12.75 9.78
C ASP A 334 -13.78 -12.26 8.70
N PHE A 335 -12.49 -12.15 9.04
CA PHE A 335 -11.45 -11.68 8.12
C PHE A 335 -10.83 -12.77 7.24
N TYR A 336 -11.31 -14.01 7.34
CA TYR A 336 -10.84 -15.10 6.50
C TYR A 336 -11.56 -15.11 5.15
N VAL A 337 -10.91 -15.68 4.16
CA VAL A 337 -11.52 -16.03 2.87
C VAL A 337 -12.14 -17.41 3.01
N PRO A 338 -13.45 -17.59 2.74
CA PRO A 338 -14.10 -18.91 2.85
C PRO A 338 -13.49 -19.95 1.90
N SER A 339 -13.34 -21.20 2.34
CA SER A 339 -12.82 -22.27 1.49
C SER A 339 -13.66 -22.49 0.22
N SER A 340 -14.98 -22.28 0.30
CA SER A 340 -15.87 -22.37 -0.88
C SER A 340 -15.53 -21.33 -1.95
N TYR A 341 -15.06 -20.15 -1.55
CA TYR A 341 -14.59 -19.13 -2.49
C TYR A 341 -13.28 -19.58 -3.16
N LEU A 342 -12.37 -20.21 -2.41
CA LEU A 342 -11.12 -20.73 -2.98
C LEU A 342 -11.36 -21.86 -3.99
N ASP A 343 -12.33 -22.74 -3.71
CA ASP A 343 -12.74 -23.80 -4.64
C ASP A 343 -13.27 -23.20 -5.96
N GLU A 344 -14.03 -22.10 -5.89
CA GLU A 344 -14.51 -21.37 -7.06
C GLU A 344 -13.38 -20.65 -7.79
N PHE A 345 -12.52 -19.93 -7.08
CA PHE A 345 -11.38 -19.20 -7.64
C PHE A 345 -10.43 -20.13 -8.42
N THR A 346 -10.17 -21.32 -7.88
CA THR A 346 -9.29 -22.33 -8.49
C THR A 346 -9.97 -23.21 -9.54
N SER A 347 -11.29 -23.08 -9.72
CA SER A 347 -12.00 -23.75 -10.83
C SER A 347 -11.61 -23.18 -12.20
N ASN A 348 -11.10 -21.94 -12.23
CA ASN A 348 -10.43 -21.37 -13.39
C ASN A 348 -8.96 -21.80 -13.39
N SER A 349 -8.57 -22.66 -14.33
CA SER A 349 -7.21 -23.20 -14.43
C SER A 349 -6.12 -22.19 -14.73
N ASN A 350 -6.48 -20.97 -15.17
CA ASN A 350 -5.52 -19.90 -15.42
C ASN A 350 -5.21 -19.11 -14.14
N ASN A 351 -6.02 -19.24 -13.09
CA ASN A 351 -5.79 -18.58 -11.81
C ASN A 351 -4.78 -19.37 -10.97
N THR A 352 -3.99 -18.63 -10.19
CA THR A 352 -3.00 -19.20 -9.27
C THR A 352 -3.33 -18.80 -7.83
N LEU A 353 -3.53 -19.79 -6.96
CA LEU A 353 -3.73 -19.59 -5.52
C LEU A 353 -2.45 -19.93 -4.76
N LEU A 354 -1.96 -19.00 -3.96
CA LEU A 354 -0.82 -19.17 -3.07
C LEU A 354 -1.31 -19.07 -1.63
N LEU A 355 -1.01 -20.09 -0.83
CA LEU A 355 -1.25 -20.11 0.62
C LEU A 355 0.09 -20.20 1.34
N ASN A 356 0.06 -20.01 2.66
CA ASN A 356 1.21 -20.28 3.52
C ASN A 356 1.81 -21.68 3.26
N SER A 357 3.11 -21.74 2.97
CA SER A 357 3.87 -22.96 2.72
C SER A 357 5.36 -22.73 2.97
N PRO A 358 6.15 -23.75 3.31
CA PRO A 358 7.59 -23.60 3.47
C PRO A 358 8.25 -22.93 2.25
N ASN A 359 9.23 -22.05 2.46
CA ASN A 359 9.84 -21.17 1.45
C ASN A 359 8.79 -20.35 0.68
N SER A 360 7.88 -19.69 1.40
CA SER A 360 6.75 -18.98 0.78
C SER A 360 7.20 -17.80 -0.09
N ALA A 361 8.26 -17.09 0.32
CA ALA A 361 8.84 -16.00 -0.45
C ALA A 361 9.41 -16.48 -1.80
N ASP A 362 10.21 -17.55 -1.80
CA ASP A 362 10.76 -18.13 -3.03
C ASP A 362 9.67 -18.67 -3.96
N THR A 363 8.63 -19.29 -3.37
CA THR A 363 7.48 -19.78 -4.13
C THR A 363 6.74 -18.63 -4.81
N LEU A 364 6.50 -17.54 -4.07
CA LEU A 364 5.86 -16.34 -4.60
C LEU A 364 6.70 -15.72 -5.73
N HIS A 365 8.00 -15.53 -5.51
CA HIS A 365 8.91 -15.02 -6.52
C HIS A 365 8.89 -15.89 -7.78
N SER A 366 9.09 -17.20 -7.65
CA SER A 366 9.07 -18.11 -8.81
C SER A 366 7.76 -18.07 -9.61
N VAL A 367 6.61 -17.87 -8.96
CA VAL A 367 5.31 -17.76 -9.64
C VAL A 367 5.17 -16.40 -10.33
N THR A 368 5.61 -15.32 -9.67
CA THR A 368 5.50 -13.95 -10.19
C THR A 368 6.49 -13.67 -11.31
N SER A 369 7.72 -14.19 -11.26
CA SER A 369 8.70 -14.08 -12.36
C SER A 369 8.28 -14.80 -13.65
N ALA A 370 7.33 -15.73 -13.56
CA ALA A 370 6.80 -16.46 -14.71
C ALA A 370 5.43 -15.94 -15.18
N TYR A 371 4.91 -14.89 -14.54
CA TYR A 371 3.56 -14.38 -14.76
C TYR A 371 3.51 -13.46 -15.98
N ASP A 372 2.56 -13.68 -16.88
CA ASP A 372 2.22 -12.79 -17.99
C ASP A 372 0.81 -12.22 -17.78
N SER A 373 0.71 -10.92 -17.50
CA SER A 373 -0.57 -10.25 -17.20
C SER A 373 -1.56 -10.23 -18.38
N ALA A 374 -1.10 -10.53 -19.59
CA ALA A 374 -1.89 -10.57 -20.81
C ALA A 374 -2.46 -11.96 -21.12
N SER A 375 -1.78 -13.05 -20.71
CA SER A 375 -2.22 -14.42 -20.97
C SER A 375 -2.72 -15.18 -19.75
N ASP A 376 -2.18 -14.86 -18.58
CA ASP A 376 -2.43 -15.62 -17.36
C ASP A 376 -3.66 -15.08 -16.62
N GLY A 377 -4.20 -15.89 -15.72
CA GLY A 377 -5.32 -15.50 -14.86
C GLY A 377 -4.86 -14.64 -13.68
N LYS A 378 -5.65 -14.64 -12.61
CA LYS A 378 -5.33 -13.88 -11.39
C LYS A 378 -4.39 -14.65 -10.48
N ILE A 379 -3.47 -13.96 -9.83
CA ILE A 379 -2.72 -14.48 -8.68
C ILE A 379 -3.40 -14.01 -7.39
N LEU A 380 -3.79 -14.96 -6.54
CA LEU A 380 -4.32 -14.69 -5.20
C LEU A 380 -3.39 -15.29 -4.15
N GLY A 381 -2.73 -14.44 -3.36
CA GLY A 381 -1.89 -14.86 -2.24
C GLY A 381 -2.60 -14.61 -0.91
N LEU A 382 -2.89 -15.67 -0.16
CA LEU A 382 -3.50 -15.59 1.17
C LEU A 382 -2.56 -16.17 2.22
N TYR A 383 -1.86 -15.25 2.87
CA TYR A 383 -0.93 -15.50 3.95
C TYR A 383 -1.59 -15.20 5.32
N GLY A 384 -0.78 -15.05 6.36
CA GLY A 384 -1.22 -14.71 7.70
C GLY A 384 -0.65 -15.66 8.74
N GLY A 385 -0.38 -15.12 9.93
CA GLY A 385 0.17 -15.92 11.01
C GLY A 385 -0.88 -16.74 11.75
N ILE A 386 -0.51 -17.91 12.27
CA ILE A 386 -1.43 -18.76 13.04
C ILE A 386 -1.91 -17.99 14.28
N GLY A 387 -3.23 -17.90 14.49
CA GLY A 387 -3.81 -17.18 15.63
C GLY A 387 -3.82 -15.65 15.52
N GLN A 388 -3.49 -15.10 14.34
CA GLN A 388 -3.65 -13.69 14.03
C GLN A 388 -4.23 -13.49 12.62
N ALA A 389 -4.94 -12.38 12.40
CA ALA A 389 -5.49 -12.08 11.08
C ALA A 389 -4.44 -11.55 10.10
N ASN A 390 -3.33 -11.00 10.58
CA ASN A 390 -2.35 -10.25 9.79
C ASN A 390 -1.10 -11.10 9.48
N LEU A 391 -0.15 -10.57 8.70
CA LEU A 391 1.16 -11.20 8.50
C LEU A 391 1.94 -11.23 9.82
N PRO A 392 2.84 -12.21 10.01
CA PRO A 392 3.87 -12.14 11.04
C PRO A 392 4.50 -10.76 11.06
N TYR A 393 4.49 -10.11 12.22
CA TYR A 393 4.97 -8.75 12.33
C TYR A 393 6.23 -8.71 13.18
N SER A 394 7.14 -7.87 12.71
CA SER A 394 8.33 -7.48 13.43
C SER A 394 7.97 -6.31 14.34
N GLY A 395 8.30 -6.42 15.63
CA GLY A 395 8.28 -5.29 16.54
C GLY A 395 9.35 -4.26 16.16
N ALA A 396 9.35 -3.12 16.83
CA ALA A 396 10.33 -2.05 16.54
C ALA A 396 11.80 -2.49 16.74
N ASN A 397 12.03 -3.64 17.40
CA ASN A 397 13.34 -4.27 17.58
C ASN A 397 13.76 -5.24 16.49
N GLY A 398 13.01 -5.34 15.40
CA GLY A 398 13.27 -6.36 14.40
C GLY A 398 12.78 -7.76 14.81
N SER A 399 12.39 -7.95 16.08
CA SER A 399 11.98 -9.25 16.59
C SER A 399 10.54 -9.57 16.24
N TYR A 400 10.30 -10.83 15.88
CA TYR A 400 8.98 -11.38 15.62
C TYR A 400 8.35 -12.01 16.88
N ASP A 401 8.87 -11.71 18.07
CA ASP A 401 8.39 -12.25 19.35
C ASP A 401 6.89 -12.09 19.60
N GLN A 402 6.27 -11.09 18.97
CA GLN A 402 4.86 -10.78 19.08
C GLN A 402 4.00 -11.37 17.94
N THR A 403 4.61 -12.03 16.96
CA THR A 403 3.89 -12.82 15.94
C THR A 403 3.01 -13.87 16.60
N GLY A 404 1.84 -14.13 16.02
CA GLY A 404 0.75 -14.97 16.48
C GLY A 404 -0.19 -14.29 17.49
N TRP A 405 0.18 -13.13 18.07
CA TRP A 405 -0.62 -12.49 19.11
C TRP A 405 -1.65 -11.63 18.38
N GLY A 406 -2.87 -12.16 18.22
CA GLY A 406 -3.99 -11.38 17.71
C GLY A 406 -4.00 -9.98 18.35
N LEU A 407 -3.98 -8.94 17.52
CA LEU A 407 -3.75 -7.54 17.91
C LEU A 407 -4.95 -6.99 18.69
N ASN A 408 -5.20 -7.48 19.90
CA ASN A 408 -6.23 -6.94 20.79
C ASN A 408 -5.61 -5.94 21.77
N LEU A 409 -5.02 -4.88 21.24
CA LEU A 409 -4.33 -3.84 22.02
C LEU A 409 -5.27 -3.02 22.92
N LYS A 410 -6.60 -3.16 22.78
CA LYS A 410 -7.56 -2.52 23.71
C LYS A 410 -7.34 -2.94 25.17
N ASN A 411 -6.74 -4.11 25.40
CA ASN A 411 -6.48 -4.64 26.73
C ASN A 411 -4.97 -4.77 27.04
N GLY A 412 -4.10 -4.11 26.25
CA GLY A 412 -2.65 -4.35 26.26
C GLY A 412 -2.27 -5.68 25.60
N PRO A 413 -0.97 -6.02 25.49
CA PRO A 413 -0.58 -7.40 25.23
C PRO A 413 -1.27 -8.29 26.29
N PRO A 414 -1.85 -9.44 25.91
CA PRO A 414 -2.56 -10.26 26.88
C PRO A 414 -1.68 -10.50 28.11
N SER A 415 -2.24 -10.33 29.31
CA SER A 415 -1.54 -10.61 30.57
C SER A 415 -1.25 -12.10 30.78
N ASP A 416 -1.42 -12.92 29.75
CA ASP A 416 -1.26 -14.35 29.77
C ASP A 416 0.09 -14.71 29.13
N ILE A 417 1.02 -15.16 29.95
CA ILE A 417 2.44 -15.39 29.62
C ILE A 417 2.67 -16.77 28.96
N SER A 418 1.63 -17.53 28.65
CA SER A 418 1.77 -18.80 27.92
C SER A 418 0.87 -18.84 26.69
N ARG A 419 1.45 -18.55 25.52
CA ARG A 419 0.88 -19.03 24.25
C ARG A 419 1.03 -20.55 24.19
N ASP A 420 -0.01 -21.23 23.74
CA ASP A 420 0.10 -22.59 23.25
C ASP A 420 0.70 -22.56 21.82
N TYR A 421 2.00 -22.83 21.72
CA TYR A 421 2.70 -23.00 20.44
C TYR A 421 2.46 -24.41 19.85
N GLY A 422 1.54 -25.17 20.45
CA GLY A 422 1.36 -26.59 20.18
C GLY A 422 2.65 -27.35 20.47
N PRO A 423 3.15 -28.16 19.54
CA PRO A 423 4.35 -28.96 19.74
C PRO A 423 5.67 -28.17 19.60
N LEU A 424 5.63 -26.90 19.16
CA LEU A 424 6.83 -26.11 18.85
C LEU A 424 7.31 -25.30 20.07
N THR A 425 8.60 -25.01 20.11
CA THR A 425 9.13 -23.89 20.91
C THR A 425 8.72 -22.55 20.30
N LYS A 426 8.86 -21.46 21.06
CA LYS A 426 8.59 -20.11 20.56
C LYS A 426 9.48 -19.77 19.36
N GLU A 427 10.75 -20.12 19.43
CA GLU A 427 11.74 -19.87 18.39
C GLU A 427 11.42 -20.67 17.12
N GLU A 428 11.10 -21.96 17.24
CA GLU A 428 10.66 -22.79 16.12
C GLU A 428 9.36 -22.29 15.50
N TYR A 429 8.42 -21.83 16.32
CA TYR A 429 7.18 -21.21 15.84
C TYR A 429 7.46 -19.95 15.03
N ILE A 430 8.29 -19.04 15.54
CA ILE A 430 8.65 -17.80 14.83
C ILE A 430 9.38 -18.11 13.51
N LEU A 431 10.33 -19.05 13.53
CA LEU A 431 11.04 -19.47 12.31
C LEU A 431 10.08 -20.04 11.27
N LYS A 432 9.15 -20.89 11.69
CA LYS A 432 8.11 -21.44 10.81
C LYS A 432 7.22 -20.34 10.24
N GLU A 433 6.73 -19.42 11.08
CA GLU A 433 5.88 -18.31 10.64
C GLU A 433 6.61 -17.42 9.62
N ARG A 434 7.90 -17.16 9.81
CA ARG A 434 8.71 -16.37 8.87
C ARG A 434 9.05 -17.11 7.57
N ASP A 435 9.16 -18.43 7.60
CA ASP A 435 9.39 -19.25 6.41
C ASP A 435 8.11 -19.43 5.58
N GLU A 436 6.97 -19.61 6.27
CA GLU A 436 5.68 -19.88 5.65
C GLU A 436 4.89 -18.61 5.28
N ASN A 437 5.43 -17.42 5.51
CA ASN A 437 4.81 -16.14 5.11
C ASN A 437 5.86 -15.24 4.45
N PRO A 438 5.60 -14.71 3.24
CA PRO A 438 6.43 -13.65 2.71
C PRO A 438 6.23 -12.37 3.52
N THR A 439 7.27 -11.58 3.63
CA THR A 439 7.22 -10.22 4.14
C THR A 439 6.51 -9.31 3.15
N LEU A 440 6.01 -8.17 3.64
CA LEU A 440 5.41 -7.15 2.77
C LEU A 440 6.40 -6.64 1.71
N ALA A 441 7.70 -6.60 2.03
CA ALA A 441 8.75 -6.20 1.09
C ALA A 441 8.90 -7.23 -0.04
N GLU A 442 8.96 -8.52 0.28
CA GLU A 442 9.02 -9.60 -0.72
C GLU A 442 7.75 -9.61 -1.59
N MET A 443 6.57 -9.49 -0.99
CA MET A 443 5.32 -9.38 -1.77
C MET A 443 5.32 -8.17 -2.71
N SER A 444 5.86 -7.04 -2.26
CA SER A 444 5.95 -5.82 -3.08
C SER A 444 6.96 -5.97 -4.22
N ALA A 445 8.11 -6.60 -3.97
CA ALA A 445 9.13 -6.87 -4.97
C ALA A 445 8.62 -7.84 -6.05
N SER A 446 7.99 -8.94 -5.63
CA SER A 446 7.39 -9.92 -6.55
C SER A 446 6.32 -9.31 -7.46
N MET A 447 5.48 -8.40 -6.95
CA MET A 447 4.53 -7.67 -7.80
C MET A 447 5.20 -6.68 -8.75
N LEU A 448 6.26 -6.00 -8.30
CA LEU A 448 7.03 -5.08 -9.14
C LEU A 448 7.68 -5.80 -10.30
N GLU A 449 8.15 -7.02 -10.08
CA GLU A 449 8.68 -7.90 -11.12
C GLU A 449 7.58 -8.35 -12.08
N ALA A 450 6.54 -9.02 -11.57
CA ALA A 450 5.45 -9.55 -12.41
C ALA A 450 4.73 -8.49 -13.25
N CYS A 451 4.53 -7.29 -12.72
CA CYS A 451 3.91 -6.21 -13.50
C CYS A 451 4.96 -5.37 -14.26
N GLY A 452 6.21 -5.29 -13.79
CA GLY A 452 7.26 -4.47 -14.37
C GLY A 452 7.77 -4.95 -15.72
N ASP A 453 7.60 -6.24 -15.98
CA ASP A 453 8.11 -6.94 -17.16
C ASP A 453 7.10 -7.06 -18.30
N ASP A 454 5.93 -6.41 -18.23
CA ASP A 454 4.97 -6.37 -19.35
C ASP A 454 5.63 -5.70 -20.59
N GLU A 455 6.05 -6.53 -21.54
CA GLU A 455 6.81 -6.15 -22.74
C GLU A 455 6.05 -5.36 -23.80
#